data_AF-A0A7C2WBP5-F1
#
_entry.id   AF-A0A7C2WBP5-F1
#
_cell.length_a   1.000
_cell.length_b   1.000
_cell.length_c   1.000
_cell.angle_alpha   90.00
_cell.angle_beta   90.00
_cell.angle_gamma   90.00
#
_symmetry.space_group_name_H-M   'P 1'
#
loop_
_entity.id
_entity.type
_entity.pdbx_description
1 polymer ?
#
loop_
_entity_poly.entity_id
_entity_poly.type
_entity_poly.pdbx_seq_one_letter_code
_entity_poly.pdbx_strand_id
1 'polypeptide(L)'
;MQAHTRWRDPETERVVLDAIDIEEPWALLERFNTLVRLSGSQDEAEAVAYLTGRLDAWGVPYRVHHPVCLISIPVRATLRVVSPSPRPIRAKTLSFSPSTDGAEITGELVYVPSAHARGVAELLGAARPQIEQDLRGKVVLTEGLGLAARGLDLAKTGAIGAIFINPGDYIHEGIATTSWGSPDLDSLGRVPPVPILAINRPDGEALKAELARGPVQVAFSTTVDTGWRPIPVVVAEIPGTQAADEFVLFHGHLDSWHVGIGDNATGDATLLEIARVFWHHRERLRRTLRIAWWSGHSHGRYAGSTWYADTFAQDLMPNCIAHVNCDSPG
;
A
#
# COMPACT_ATOMS: atom_id res chain seq x y z
N MET A 1 -16.31 28.43 -9.22
CA MET A 1 -15.93 27.66 -8.02
C MET A 1 -16.43 28.39 -6.76
N GLN A 2 -17.76 28.49 -6.57
CA GLN A 2 -18.37 29.32 -5.53
C GLN A 2 -19.75 28.74 -5.17
N ALA A 3 -19.89 28.10 -3.99
CA ALA A 3 -21.10 28.05 -3.13
C ALA A 3 -21.06 26.94 -2.05
N HIS A 4 -20.43 25.78 -2.31
CA HIS A 4 -20.67 24.57 -1.50
C HIS A 4 -19.96 24.50 -0.12
N THR A 5 -19.00 25.38 0.18
CA THR A 5 -18.18 25.31 1.41
C THR A 5 -18.40 26.47 2.38
N ARG A 6 -19.35 27.37 2.11
CA ARG A 6 -19.58 28.58 2.93
C ARG A 6 -20.67 28.42 4.00
N TRP A 7 -21.50 27.39 3.88
CA TRP A 7 -22.50 27.10 4.90
C TRP A 7 -21.81 26.57 6.14
N ARG A 8 -22.19 27.12 7.31
CA ARG A 8 -21.72 26.69 8.62
C ARG A 8 -22.94 26.54 9.51
N ASP A 9 -22.97 25.46 10.26
CA ASP A 9 -23.92 25.24 11.34
C ASP A 9 -23.12 24.80 12.58
N PRO A 10 -22.60 25.77 13.35
CA PRO A 10 -21.75 25.49 14.50
C PRO A 10 -22.45 24.67 15.59
N GLU A 11 -23.78 24.71 15.65
CA GLU A 11 -24.54 23.92 16.61
C GLU A 11 -24.55 22.45 16.20
N THR A 12 -24.90 22.15 14.94
CA THR A 12 -24.82 20.77 14.43
C THR A 12 -23.39 20.24 14.47
N GLU A 13 -22.40 21.06 14.10
CA GLU A 13 -20.99 20.69 14.19
C GLU A 13 -20.60 20.30 15.62
N ARG A 14 -20.96 21.12 16.62
CA ARG A 14 -20.70 20.81 18.03
C ARG A 14 -21.39 19.51 18.46
N VAL A 15 -22.67 19.32 18.13
CA VAL A 15 -23.42 18.10 18.49
C VAL A 15 -22.77 16.85 17.90
N VAL A 16 -22.34 16.90 16.64
CA VAL A 16 -21.66 15.77 15.98
C VAL A 16 -20.30 15.50 16.60
N LEU A 17 -19.53 16.55 16.93
CA LEU A 17 -18.24 16.41 17.60
C LEU A 17 -18.36 15.85 19.02
N ASP A 18 -19.37 16.28 19.78
CA ASP A 18 -19.64 15.82 21.14
C ASP A 18 -20.09 14.34 21.19
N ALA A 19 -20.53 13.78 20.05
CA ALA A 19 -20.96 12.38 19.94
C ALA A 19 -19.80 11.41 19.67
N ILE A 20 -18.59 11.92 19.38
CA ILE A 20 -17.40 11.10 19.13
C ILE A 20 -16.97 10.41 20.42
N ASP A 21 -16.77 9.10 20.33
CA ASP A 21 -16.30 8.26 21.43
C ASP A 21 -15.12 7.39 20.95
N ILE A 22 -14.18 7.11 21.86
CA ILE A 22 -13.00 6.29 21.58
C ILE A 22 -13.24 4.80 21.79
N GLU A 23 -14.29 4.39 22.51
CA GLU A 23 -14.54 2.99 22.88
C GLU A 23 -14.60 2.07 21.65
N GLU A 24 -15.36 2.45 20.62
CA GLU A 24 -15.51 1.66 19.38
C GLU A 24 -14.23 1.64 18.52
N PRO A 25 -13.58 2.79 18.24
CA PRO A 25 -12.24 2.81 17.66
C PRO A 25 -11.25 1.90 18.38
N TRP A 26 -11.19 2.00 19.71
CA TRP A 26 -10.20 1.30 20.52
C TRP A 26 -10.43 -0.22 20.48
N ALA A 27 -11.70 -0.65 20.60
CA ALA A 27 -12.05 -2.06 20.46
C ALA A 27 -11.69 -2.63 19.08
N LEU A 28 -11.87 -1.84 18.01
CA LEU A 28 -11.41 -2.22 16.67
C LEU A 28 -9.89 -2.39 16.65
N LEU A 29 -9.13 -1.45 17.21
CA LEU A 29 -7.67 -1.53 17.26
C LEU A 29 -7.20 -2.76 18.03
N GLU A 30 -7.81 -3.06 19.18
CA GLU A 30 -7.50 -4.26 19.95
C GLU A 30 -7.75 -5.54 19.16
N ARG A 31 -8.86 -5.58 18.40
CA ARG A 31 -9.13 -6.71 17.50
C ARG A 31 -8.09 -6.79 16.38
N PHE A 32 -7.83 -5.68 15.70
CA PHE A 32 -6.94 -5.63 14.53
C PHE A 32 -5.49 -5.88 14.92
N ASN A 33 -5.11 -5.64 16.18
CA ASN A 33 -3.79 -5.99 16.72
C ASN A 33 -3.48 -7.50 16.71
N THR A 34 -4.51 -8.33 16.52
CA THR A 34 -4.38 -9.79 16.44
C THR A 34 -4.36 -10.33 15.01
N LEU A 35 -4.50 -9.46 14.00
CA LEU A 35 -4.73 -9.84 12.61
C LEU A 35 -3.62 -9.31 11.69
N VAL A 36 -3.18 -10.13 10.75
CA VAL A 36 -2.28 -9.72 9.65
C VAL A 36 -3.09 -9.67 8.36
N ARG A 37 -3.65 -8.49 8.06
CA ARG A 37 -4.68 -8.29 7.03
C ARG A 37 -4.09 -8.23 5.61
N LEU A 38 -3.45 -9.30 5.15
CA LEU A 38 -2.99 -9.39 3.76
C LEU A 38 -4.20 -9.47 2.83
N SER A 39 -4.14 -8.82 1.67
CA SER A 39 -5.27 -8.77 0.74
C SER A 39 -5.66 -10.16 0.22
N GLY A 40 -6.93 -10.52 0.42
CA GLY A 40 -7.49 -11.83 0.11
C GLY A 40 -7.19 -12.92 1.14
N SER A 41 -6.64 -12.58 2.32
CA SER A 41 -6.36 -13.54 3.39
C SER A 41 -7.57 -13.80 4.29
N GLN A 42 -7.46 -14.86 5.11
CA GLN A 42 -8.47 -15.16 6.14
C GLN A 42 -8.53 -14.07 7.21
N ASP A 43 -7.39 -13.54 7.67
CA ASP A 43 -7.34 -12.47 8.68
C ASP A 43 -8.00 -11.18 8.18
N GLU A 44 -7.86 -10.85 6.90
CA GLU A 44 -8.60 -9.74 6.29
C GLU A 44 -10.11 -10.02 6.26
N ALA A 45 -10.53 -11.25 5.94
CA ALA A 45 -11.94 -11.63 6.00
C ALA A 45 -12.50 -11.54 7.44
N GLU A 46 -11.70 -11.88 8.46
CA GLU A 46 -12.06 -11.69 9.86
C GLU A 46 -12.18 -10.22 10.26
N ALA A 47 -11.32 -9.34 9.71
CA ALA A 47 -11.43 -7.90 9.89
C ALA A 47 -12.71 -7.33 9.26
N VAL A 48 -13.06 -7.78 8.05
CA VAL A 48 -14.34 -7.43 7.39
C VAL A 48 -15.52 -7.92 8.21
N ALA A 49 -15.48 -9.15 8.72
CA ALA A 49 -16.55 -9.70 9.55
C ALA A 49 -16.74 -8.90 10.85
N TYR A 50 -15.64 -8.47 11.48
CA TYR A 50 -15.71 -7.59 12.65
C TYR A 50 -16.37 -6.24 12.29
N LEU A 51 -15.88 -5.56 11.25
CA LEU A 51 -16.40 -4.27 10.79
C LEU A 51 -17.89 -4.34 10.46
N THR A 52 -18.27 -5.30 9.62
CA THR A 52 -19.66 -5.48 9.19
C THR A 52 -20.59 -5.87 10.34
N GLY A 53 -20.10 -6.67 11.30
CA GLY A 53 -20.85 -6.96 12.53
C GLY A 53 -21.13 -5.74 13.39
N ARG A 54 -20.23 -4.75 13.44
CA ARG A 54 -20.50 -3.45 14.12
C ARG A 54 -21.55 -2.64 13.35
N LEU A 55 -21.43 -2.56 12.03
CA LEU A 55 -22.40 -1.86 11.17
C LEU A 55 -23.81 -2.47 11.30
N ASP A 56 -23.91 -3.80 11.28
CA ASP A 56 -25.16 -4.53 11.51
C ASP A 56 -25.78 -4.21 12.88
N ALA A 57 -24.96 -4.18 13.94
CA ALA A 57 -25.43 -3.87 15.30
C ALA A 57 -26.04 -2.45 15.41
N TRP A 58 -25.60 -1.51 14.58
CA TRP A 58 -26.14 -0.15 14.52
C TRP A 58 -27.24 0.02 13.46
N GLY A 59 -27.42 -0.97 12.58
CA GLY A 59 -28.32 -0.91 11.44
C GLY A 59 -27.83 -0.01 10.31
N VAL A 60 -26.52 0.27 10.23
CA VAL A 60 -25.92 1.03 9.12
C VAL A 60 -25.92 0.16 7.87
N PRO A 61 -26.58 0.55 6.76
CA PRO A 61 -26.60 -0.27 5.56
C PRO A 61 -25.23 -0.22 4.87
N TYR A 62 -24.78 -1.38 4.39
CA TYR A 62 -23.52 -1.51 3.67
C TYR A 62 -23.62 -2.55 2.56
N ARG A 63 -22.62 -2.55 1.67
CA ARG A 63 -22.37 -3.59 0.68
C ARG A 63 -20.92 -4.07 0.80
N VAL A 64 -20.71 -5.37 0.59
CA VAL A 64 -19.37 -5.95 0.47
C VAL A 64 -19.21 -6.48 -0.95
N HIS A 65 -18.31 -5.85 -1.70
CA HIS A 65 -17.91 -6.29 -3.03
C HIS A 65 -16.68 -7.19 -2.93
N HIS A 66 -16.53 -8.10 -3.91
CA HIS A 66 -15.38 -9.00 -4.00
C HIS A 66 -14.77 -8.98 -5.40
N PRO A 67 -14.24 -7.83 -5.86
CA PRO A 67 -13.54 -7.80 -7.14
C PRO A 67 -12.36 -8.76 -7.17
N VAL A 68 -12.14 -9.37 -8.33
CA VAL A 68 -10.93 -10.15 -8.60
C VAL A 68 -9.84 -9.19 -9.05
N CYS A 69 -8.83 -9.01 -8.21
CA CYS A 69 -7.72 -8.10 -8.45
C CYS A 69 -6.39 -8.85 -8.47
N LEU A 70 -5.40 -8.30 -9.18
CA LEU A 70 -4.03 -8.81 -9.14
C LEU A 70 -3.37 -8.35 -7.84
N ILE A 71 -3.06 -9.31 -6.98
CA ILE A 71 -2.43 -9.08 -5.68
C ILE A 71 -1.07 -9.76 -5.65
N SER A 72 -0.10 -9.10 -5.02
CA SER A 72 1.25 -9.61 -4.85
C SER A 72 1.71 -9.52 -3.41
N ILE A 73 1.98 -10.66 -2.78
CA ILE A 73 2.40 -10.78 -1.38
C ILE A 73 3.88 -11.20 -1.35
N PRO A 74 4.81 -10.36 -0.85
CA PRO A 74 6.19 -10.76 -0.62
C PRO A 74 6.24 -11.77 0.55
N VAL A 75 6.69 -12.99 0.27
CA VAL A 75 6.70 -14.08 1.25
C VAL A 75 8.06 -14.18 1.95
N ARG A 76 9.14 -14.21 1.17
CA ARG A 76 10.49 -14.41 1.72
C ARG A 76 11.55 -13.82 0.81
N ALA A 77 12.63 -13.33 1.44
CA ALA A 77 13.90 -13.07 0.77
C ALA A 77 15.05 -13.67 1.58
N THR A 78 16.05 -14.21 0.89
CA THR A 78 17.35 -14.52 1.47
C THR A 78 18.41 -13.68 0.77
N LEU A 79 19.41 -13.25 1.52
CA LEU A 79 20.60 -12.60 0.99
C LEU A 79 21.80 -13.02 1.82
N ARG A 80 22.90 -13.35 1.17
CA ARG A 80 24.16 -13.64 1.84
C ARG A 80 25.33 -13.17 0.99
N VAL A 81 26.40 -12.79 1.68
CA VAL A 81 27.71 -12.66 1.03
C VAL A 81 28.29 -14.06 0.86
N VAL A 82 28.77 -14.35 -0.34
CA VAL A 82 29.46 -15.60 -0.71
C VAL A 82 30.97 -15.42 -0.51
N SER A 83 31.51 -14.26 -0.91
CA SER A 83 32.91 -13.87 -0.70
C SER A 83 33.01 -12.35 -0.61
N PRO A 84 33.99 -11.77 0.10
CA PRO A 84 35.15 -12.44 0.72
C PRO A 84 34.89 -13.05 2.11
N SER A 85 33.84 -12.61 2.82
CA SER A 85 33.51 -13.08 4.17
C SER A 85 32.07 -13.60 4.21
N PRO A 86 31.85 -14.93 4.15
CA PRO A 86 30.53 -15.52 4.07
C PRO A 86 29.66 -15.19 5.30
N ARG A 87 28.50 -14.58 5.06
CA ARG A 87 27.54 -14.25 6.13
C ARG A 87 26.15 -13.97 5.56
N PRO A 88 25.07 -14.22 6.31
CA PRO A 88 23.73 -13.77 5.93
C PRO A 88 23.60 -12.25 6.11
N ILE A 89 22.73 -11.64 5.31
CA ILE A 89 22.26 -10.26 5.45
C ILE A 89 20.74 -10.31 5.50
N ARG A 90 20.15 -9.56 6.44
CA ARG A 90 18.69 -9.49 6.51
C ARG A 90 18.18 -8.70 5.31
N ALA A 91 17.24 -9.29 4.57
CA ALA A 91 16.64 -8.66 3.41
C ALA A 91 15.13 -8.87 3.40
N LYS A 92 14.41 -7.98 2.73
CA LYS A 92 13.03 -8.17 2.29
C LYS A 92 12.96 -8.12 0.77
N THR A 93 11.92 -8.70 0.20
CA THR A 93 11.52 -8.46 -1.21
C THR A 93 10.23 -7.64 -1.21
N LEU A 94 9.76 -7.22 -2.37
CA LEU A 94 8.66 -6.28 -2.52
C LEU A 94 7.48 -6.92 -3.27
N SER A 95 6.27 -6.43 -3.02
CA SER A 95 5.12 -6.74 -3.88
C SER A 95 5.45 -6.45 -5.34
N PHE A 96 5.00 -7.32 -6.23
CA PHE A 96 5.23 -7.33 -7.67
C PHE A 96 6.68 -7.49 -8.10
N SER A 97 7.62 -7.66 -7.18
CA SER A 97 8.97 -8.04 -7.57
C SER A 97 8.95 -9.44 -8.19
N PRO A 98 9.68 -9.68 -9.29
CA PRO A 98 9.86 -11.03 -9.83
C PRO A 98 10.38 -11.99 -8.75
N SER A 99 9.68 -13.13 -8.62
CA SER A 99 10.06 -14.24 -7.74
C SER A 99 11.19 -15.05 -8.39
N THR A 100 12.15 -15.51 -7.59
CA THR A 100 13.08 -16.58 -8.03
C THR A 100 12.55 -17.96 -7.66
N ASP A 101 11.36 -18.04 -7.06
CA ASP A 101 10.72 -19.26 -6.55
C ASP A 101 11.65 -20.07 -5.63
N GLY A 102 12.45 -19.36 -4.84
CA GLY A 102 13.43 -19.94 -3.93
C GLY A 102 14.72 -20.45 -4.60
N ALA A 103 14.83 -20.35 -5.93
CA ALA A 103 16.09 -20.62 -6.61
C ALA A 103 17.14 -19.56 -6.22
N GLU A 104 18.31 -20.02 -5.79
CA GLU A 104 19.40 -19.13 -5.39
C GLU A 104 20.15 -18.62 -6.63
N ILE A 105 20.22 -17.30 -6.75
CA ILE A 105 20.95 -16.59 -7.79
C ILE A 105 22.23 -16.03 -7.17
N THR A 106 23.37 -16.33 -7.77
CA THR A 106 24.67 -15.78 -7.37
C THR A 106 25.17 -14.80 -8.42
N GLY A 107 25.72 -13.68 -7.98
CA GLY A 107 26.31 -12.70 -8.89
C GLY A 107 27.22 -11.71 -8.20
N GLU A 108 28.11 -11.12 -8.99
CA GLU A 108 29.06 -10.13 -8.51
C GLU A 108 28.31 -8.85 -8.17
N LEU A 109 28.57 -8.32 -6.98
CA LEU A 109 27.93 -7.13 -6.46
C LEU A 109 28.60 -5.89 -7.05
N VAL A 110 27.81 -5.00 -7.66
CA VAL A 110 28.28 -3.71 -8.19
C VAL A 110 27.47 -2.60 -7.55
N TYR A 111 28.16 -1.59 -7.00
CA TYR A 111 27.50 -0.43 -6.44
C TYR A 111 27.24 0.62 -7.53
N VAL A 112 25.97 0.99 -7.69
CA VAL A 112 25.53 2.07 -8.57
C VAL A 112 24.90 3.15 -7.69
N PRO A 113 25.54 4.33 -7.53
CA PRO A 113 25.04 5.36 -6.64
C PRO A 113 23.66 5.84 -7.08
N SER A 114 22.82 6.11 -6.09
CA SER A 114 21.59 6.86 -6.27
C SER A 114 21.42 7.90 -5.15
N ALA A 115 20.35 8.68 -5.22
CA ALA A 115 19.97 9.58 -4.16
C ALA A 115 18.70 9.04 -3.47
N HIS A 116 18.65 9.16 -2.15
CA HIS A 116 17.37 9.04 -1.46
C HIS A 116 16.44 10.15 -1.96
N ALA A 117 15.21 9.79 -2.34
CA ALA A 117 14.22 10.76 -2.76
C ALA A 117 14.00 11.80 -1.65
N ARG A 118 14.12 13.09 -1.98
CA ARG A 118 13.91 14.20 -1.05
C ARG A 118 12.44 14.60 -0.91
N GLY A 119 11.56 14.01 -1.71
CA GLY A 119 10.12 14.24 -1.66
C GLY A 119 9.34 13.35 -2.64
N VAL A 120 8.01 13.46 -2.59
CA VAL A 120 7.08 12.62 -3.36
C VAL A 120 7.32 12.72 -4.88
N ALA A 121 7.67 13.90 -5.40
CA ALA A 121 7.94 14.07 -6.83
C ALA A 121 9.17 13.26 -7.32
N GLU A 122 10.21 13.17 -6.51
CA GLU A 122 11.39 12.34 -6.81
C GLU A 122 11.06 10.85 -6.64
N LEU A 123 10.24 10.49 -5.65
CA LEU A 123 9.73 9.13 -5.44
C LEU A 123 8.91 8.63 -6.65
N LEU A 124 8.14 9.53 -7.26
CA LEU A 124 7.27 9.27 -8.42
C LEU A 124 7.96 9.46 -9.78
N GLY A 125 9.27 9.76 -9.80
CA GLY A 125 10.09 9.62 -11.01
C GLY A 125 10.56 10.89 -11.70
N ALA A 126 10.62 12.04 -11.03
CA ALA A 126 11.27 13.23 -11.58
C ALA A 126 12.77 12.95 -11.90
N ALA A 127 13.19 13.32 -13.12
CA ALA A 127 14.55 13.30 -13.70
C ALA A 127 15.56 12.38 -13.00
N ARG A 128 15.58 11.10 -13.41
CA ARG A 128 16.50 10.09 -12.88
C ARG A 128 17.71 9.98 -13.81
N PRO A 129 18.96 10.02 -13.30
CA PRO A 129 20.14 9.86 -14.13
C PRO A 129 20.13 8.49 -14.80
N GLN A 130 20.34 8.48 -16.11
CA GLN A 130 20.42 7.27 -16.91
C GLN A 130 21.64 6.44 -16.49
N ILE A 131 21.47 5.12 -16.40
CA ILE A 131 22.57 4.20 -16.11
C ILE A 131 23.10 3.71 -17.46
N GLU A 132 24.27 4.21 -17.85
CA GLU A 132 24.92 3.82 -19.12
C GLU A 132 25.82 2.58 -18.98
N GLN A 133 26.10 2.16 -17.75
CA GLN A 133 26.96 1.02 -17.44
C GLN A 133 26.29 -0.30 -17.86
N ASP A 134 27.08 -1.19 -18.48
CA ASP A 134 26.69 -2.58 -18.72
C ASP A 134 26.83 -3.40 -17.43
N LEU A 135 25.70 -3.91 -16.93
CA LEU A 135 25.62 -4.65 -15.67
C LEU A 135 25.10 -6.07 -15.88
N ARG A 136 25.26 -6.61 -17.09
CA ARG A 136 24.89 -7.99 -17.43
C ARG A 136 25.50 -8.99 -16.45
N GLY A 137 24.64 -9.79 -15.82
CA GLY A 137 25.04 -10.84 -14.86
C GLY A 137 25.49 -10.31 -13.49
N LYS A 138 25.35 -9.01 -13.22
CA LYS A 138 25.70 -8.39 -11.93
C LYS A 138 24.47 -8.22 -11.04
N VAL A 139 24.70 -8.25 -9.73
CA VAL A 139 23.73 -7.84 -8.73
C VAL A 139 24.05 -6.40 -8.34
N VAL A 140 23.07 -5.51 -8.45
CA VAL A 140 23.30 -4.07 -8.22
C VAL A 140 22.95 -3.70 -6.79
N LEU A 141 23.84 -2.98 -6.11
CA LEU A 141 23.59 -2.32 -4.84
C LEU A 141 23.35 -0.83 -5.09
N THR A 142 22.27 -0.25 -4.57
CA THR A 142 21.93 1.17 -4.79
C THR A 142 21.13 1.76 -3.63
N GLU A 143 21.20 3.07 -3.40
CA GLU A 143 20.38 3.75 -2.39
C GLU A 143 18.91 3.89 -2.79
N GLY A 144 18.04 3.97 -1.78
CA GLY A 144 16.64 4.37 -1.95
C GLY A 144 15.65 3.35 -1.41
N LEU A 145 14.37 3.69 -1.56
CA LEU A 145 13.31 2.68 -1.46
C LEU A 145 13.31 1.86 -2.76
N GLY A 146 12.86 0.61 -2.71
CA GLY A 146 12.82 -0.30 -3.86
C GLY A 146 11.80 0.14 -4.93
N LEU A 147 12.04 1.28 -5.56
CA LEU A 147 11.11 1.92 -6.47
C LEU A 147 11.07 1.18 -7.82
N ALA A 148 9.87 0.84 -8.27
CA ALA A 148 9.61 0.17 -9.54
C ALA A 148 10.33 0.84 -10.72
N ALA A 149 10.27 2.18 -10.76
CA ALA A 149 10.89 2.95 -11.82
C ALA A 149 12.42 2.71 -11.88
N ARG A 150 13.11 2.69 -10.73
CA ARG A 150 14.56 2.43 -10.69
C ARG A 150 14.88 0.97 -11.01
N GLY A 151 14.02 0.05 -10.59
CA GLY A 151 14.08 -1.35 -11.02
C GLY A 151 14.01 -1.49 -12.55
N LEU A 152 13.15 -0.72 -13.22
CA LEU A 152 13.02 -0.72 -14.68
C LEU A 152 14.29 -0.20 -15.36
N ASP A 153 14.92 0.84 -14.80
CA ASP A 153 16.19 1.35 -15.33
C ASP A 153 17.31 0.32 -15.17
N LEU A 154 17.39 -0.33 -14.00
CA LEU A 154 18.39 -1.37 -13.72
C LEU A 154 18.18 -2.60 -14.61
N ALA A 155 16.94 -3.01 -14.86
CA ALA A 155 16.66 -4.13 -15.75
C ALA A 155 17.21 -3.90 -17.17
N LYS A 156 17.16 -2.66 -17.69
CA LYS A 156 17.70 -2.32 -19.02
C LYS A 156 19.22 -2.50 -19.14
N THR A 157 19.93 -2.49 -18.02
CA THR A 157 21.39 -2.68 -17.99
C THR A 157 21.82 -4.15 -18.03
N GLY A 158 20.87 -5.10 -17.92
CA GLY A 158 21.13 -6.54 -17.84
C GLY A 158 21.42 -7.06 -16.43
N ALA A 159 21.25 -6.23 -15.40
CA ALA A 159 21.38 -6.66 -14.00
C ALA A 159 20.43 -7.84 -13.70
N ILE A 160 20.92 -8.80 -12.92
CA ILE A 160 20.18 -10.02 -12.56
C ILE A 160 19.50 -9.93 -11.18
N GLY A 161 19.75 -8.84 -10.45
CA GLY A 161 19.13 -8.53 -9.17
C GLY A 161 19.45 -7.10 -8.74
N ALA A 162 18.57 -6.48 -7.97
CA ALA A 162 18.75 -5.14 -7.42
C ALA A 162 18.50 -5.12 -5.91
N ILE A 163 19.50 -4.69 -5.15
CA ILE A 163 19.47 -4.54 -3.69
C ILE A 163 19.43 -3.05 -3.37
N PHE A 164 18.34 -2.60 -2.77
CA PHE A 164 18.13 -1.22 -2.36
C PHE A 164 18.50 -1.02 -0.88
N ILE A 165 19.33 -0.02 -0.62
CA ILE A 165 19.72 0.43 0.72
C ILE A 165 18.68 1.44 1.21
N ASN A 166 17.85 1.01 2.15
CA ASN A 166 16.83 1.87 2.77
C ASN A 166 17.45 2.94 3.69
N PRO A 167 16.75 4.06 3.95
CA PRO A 167 17.34 5.23 4.58
C PRO A 167 17.56 5.14 6.10
N GLY A 168 17.41 3.98 6.74
CA GLY A 168 17.57 3.83 8.19
C GLY A 168 17.80 2.38 8.62
N ASP A 169 17.56 2.09 9.91
CA ASP A 169 17.82 0.77 10.50
C ASP A 169 16.78 -0.29 10.12
N TYR A 170 15.62 0.16 9.65
CA TYR A 170 14.51 -0.69 9.25
C TYR A 170 14.46 -0.91 7.74
N ILE A 171 13.99 -2.09 7.36
CA ILE A 171 13.71 -2.47 5.97
C ILE A 171 12.22 -2.26 5.74
N HIS A 172 11.90 -1.32 4.86
CA HIS A 172 10.53 -0.94 4.54
C HIS A 172 9.90 -1.92 3.55
N GLU A 173 8.61 -2.16 3.72
CA GLU A 173 7.79 -2.80 2.69
C GLU A 173 7.62 -1.86 1.50
N GLY A 174 7.28 -2.41 0.34
CA GLY A 174 7.11 -1.61 -0.87
C GLY A 174 6.54 -2.39 -2.04
N ILE A 175 6.20 -1.64 -3.08
CA ILE A 175 5.54 -2.15 -4.27
C ILE A 175 6.36 -1.82 -5.53
N ALA A 176 6.78 -2.85 -6.23
CA ALA A 176 7.60 -2.83 -7.44
C ALA A 176 6.76 -2.83 -8.73
N THR A 177 5.71 -2.02 -8.82
CA THR A 177 5.01 -1.74 -10.09
C THR A 177 4.67 -0.27 -10.20
N THR A 178 4.61 0.31 -11.39
CA THR A 178 4.10 1.68 -11.61
C THR A 178 2.63 1.70 -12.06
N SER A 179 1.98 0.54 -12.17
CA SER A 179 0.55 0.44 -12.44
C SER A 179 -0.25 0.84 -11.20
N TRP A 180 -1.30 1.65 -11.38
CA TRP A 180 -2.28 1.91 -10.33
C TRP A 180 -3.38 0.88 -10.46
N GLY A 181 -3.62 0.10 -9.42
CA GLY A 181 -4.54 -1.02 -9.40
C GLY A 181 -4.10 -2.22 -10.25
N SER A 182 -5.09 -3.04 -10.60
CA SER A 182 -4.86 -4.23 -11.44
C SER A 182 -4.50 -3.80 -12.87
N PRO A 183 -3.46 -4.39 -13.49
CA PRO A 183 -2.98 -3.93 -14.78
C PRO A 183 -3.95 -4.29 -15.91
N ASP A 184 -4.04 -3.39 -16.89
CA ASP A 184 -4.65 -3.59 -18.19
C ASP A 184 -3.58 -3.72 -19.30
N LEU A 185 -4.00 -3.73 -20.56
CA LEU A 185 -3.09 -3.82 -21.71
C LEU A 185 -2.18 -2.58 -21.83
N ASP A 186 -2.63 -1.41 -21.38
CA ASP A 186 -1.85 -0.16 -21.40
C ASP A 186 -0.81 -0.10 -20.26
N SER A 187 -0.91 -1.02 -19.31
CA SER A 187 -0.03 -1.14 -18.14
C SER A 187 1.08 -2.18 -18.30
N LEU A 188 1.20 -2.81 -19.47
CA LEU A 188 2.27 -3.78 -19.75
C LEU A 188 3.67 -3.14 -19.57
N GLY A 189 4.60 -3.92 -19.00
CA GLY A 189 5.99 -3.48 -18.80
C GLY A 189 6.22 -2.50 -17.63
N ARG A 190 5.21 -2.27 -16.78
CA ARG A 190 5.32 -1.41 -15.59
C ARG A 190 5.91 -2.10 -14.35
N VAL A 191 6.04 -3.43 -14.41
CA VAL A 191 6.76 -4.24 -13.43
C VAL A 191 8.22 -4.40 -13.90
N PRO A 192 9.23 -4.12 -13.05
CA PRO A 192 10.62 -4.31 -13.42
C PRO A 192 10.92 -5.80 -13.56
N PRO A 193 11.47 -6.27 -14.71
CA PRO A 193 11.78 -7.68 -14.92
C PRO A 193 13.13 -8.07 -14.26
N VAL A 194 13.37 -7.60 -13.04
CA VAL A 194 14.53 -7.92 -12.22
C VAL A 194 14.10 -8.09 -10.75
N PRO A 195 14.52 -9.14 -10.04
CA PRO A 195 14.25 -9.28 -8.62
C PRO A 195 14.78 -8.09 -7.80
N ILE A 196 13.95 -7.61 -6.88
CA ILE A 196 14.22 -6.48 -6.01
C ILE A 196 14.27 -6.96 -4.56
N LEU A 197 15.34 -6.58 -3.89
CA LEU A 197 15.54 -6.76 -2.47
C LEU A 197 15.77 -5.41 -1.81
N ALA A 198 15.44 -5.31 -0.53
CA ALA A 198 15.77 -4.18 0.31
C ALA A 198 16.54 -4.65 1.54
N ILE A 199 17.55 -3.86 1.92
CA ILE A 199 18.35 -4.01 3.14
C ILE A 199 18.37 -2.69 3.92
N ASN A 200 18.75 -2.75 5.19
CA ASN A 200 18.86 -1.54 6.01
C ASN A 200 20.15 -0.77 5.68
N ARG A 201 20.22 0.47 6.17
CA ARG A 201 21.38 1.37 5.98
C ARG A 201 22.67 0.77 6.55
N PRO A 202 22.72 0.24 7.79
CA PRO A 202 23.96 -0.33 8.34
C PRO A 202 24.55 -1.45 7.48
N ASP A 203 23.74 -2.41 7.03
CA ASP A 203 24.21 -3.52 6.19
C ASP A 203 24.63 -3.03 4.80
N GLY A 204 23.90 -2.05 4.24
CA GLY A 204 24.24 -1.43 2.96
C GLY A 204 25.57 -0.67 2.98
N GLU A 205 25.83 0.12 4.02
CA GLU A 205 27.12 0.82 4.18
C GLU A 205 28.26 -0.17 4.46
N ALA A 206 28.02 -1.26 5.19
CA ALA A 206 29.00 -2.31 5.37
C ALA A 206 29.38 -2.99 4.04
N LEU A 207 28.39 -3.28 3.17
CA LEU A 207 28.63 -3.81 1.83
C LEU A 207 29.39 -2.83 0.94
N LYS A 208 29.06 -1.54 0.98
CA LYS A 208 29.80 -0.49 0.25
C LYS A 208 31.27 -0.43 0.69
N ALA A 209 31.53 -0.51 1.99
CA ALA A 209 32.88 -0.55 2.53
C ALA A 209 33.64 -1.83 2.14
N GLU A 210 32.96 -2.98 2.02
CA GLU A 210 33.55 -4.22 1.49
C GLU A 210 33.91 -4.11 0.02
N LEU A 211 33.01 -3.56 -0.81
CA LEU A 211 33.25 -3.31 -2.23
C LEU A 211 34.45 -2.38 -2.47
N ALA A 212 34.67 -1.41 -1.59
CA ALA A 212 35.84 -0.53 -1.65
C ALA A 212 37.18 -1.26 -1.39
N ARG A 213 37.15 -2.44 -0.77
CA ARG A 213 38.34 -3.28 -0.51
C ARG A 213 38.59 -4.34 -1.58
N GLY A 214 37.59 -4.66 -2.40
CA GLY A 214 37.71 -5.64 -3.47
C GLY A 214 36.37 -6.25 -3.89
N PRO A 215 36.38 -7.24 -4.80
CA PRO A 215 35.17 -7.85 -5.32
C PRO A 215 34.35 -8.56 -4.23
N VAL A 216 33.03 -8.35 -4.27
CA VAL A 216 32.06 -9.02 -3.40
C VAL A 216 31.14 -9.88 -4.27
N GLN A 217 30.96 -11.14 -3.87
CA GLN A 217 29.96 -12.02 -4.46
C GLN A 217 28.81 -12.17 -3.49
N VAL A 218 27.57 -12.06 -3.98
CA VAL A 218 26.37 -12.28 -3.18
C VAL A 218 25.53 -13.39 -3.79
N ALA A 219 24.73 -14.03 -2.94
CA ALA A 219 23.71 -14.97 -3.35
C ALA A 219 22.38 -14.58 -2.70
N PHE A 220 21.30 -14.64 -3.46
CA PHE A 220 19.97 -14.30 -2.99
C PHE A 220 18.90 -15.22 -3.57
N SER A 221 17.76 -15.30 -2.90
CA SER A 221 16.53 -15.90 -3.44
C SER A 221 15.32 -15.12 -2.96
N THR A 222 14.25 -15.08 -3.75
CA THR A 222 12.99 -14.45 -3.38
C THR A 222 11.83 -15.39 -3.62
N THR A 223 10.77 -15.22 -2.83
CA THR A 223 9.48 -15.85 -3.03
C THR A 223 8.42 -14.77 -2.91
N VAL A 224 7.67 -14.56 -4.00
CA VAL A 224 6.59 -13.58 -4.07
C VAL A 224 5.36 -14.27 -4.62
N ASP A 225 4.28 -14.32 -3.84
CA ASP A 225 2.99 -14.87 -4.26
C ASP A 225 2.22 -13.80 -5.02
N THR A 226 2.22 -13.88 -6.36
CA THR A 226 1.47 -12.96 -7.22
C THR A 226 0.38 -13.70 -7.97
N GLY A 227 -0.86 -13.27 -7.80
CA GLY A 227 -1.99 -13.90 -8.47
C GLY A 227 -3.28 -13.12 -8.35
N TRP A 228 -4.18 -13.38 -9.30
CA TRP A 228 -5.54 -12.85 -9.30
C TRP A 228 -6.34 -13.53 -8.18
N ARG A 229 -6.90 -12.73 -7.29
CA ARG A 229 -7.71 -13.22 -6.16
C ARG A 229 -8.83 -12.25 -5.82
N PRO A 230 -9.98 -12.73 -5.31
CA PRO A 230 -11.01 -11.85 -4.79
C PRO A 230 -10.49 -11.10 -3.57
N ILE A 231 -10.78 -9.80 -3.49
CA ILE A 231 -10.47 -8.97 -2.33
C ILE A 231 -11.72 -8.23 -1.87
N PRO A 232 -11.95 -8.03 -0.56
CA PRO A 232 -13.14 -7.36 -0.06
C PRO A 232 -13.06 -5.84 -0.24
N VAL A 233 -14.18 -5.24 -0.63
CA VAL A 233 -14.39 -3.78 -0.60
C VAL A 233 -15.70 -3.51 0.11
N VAL A 234 -15.63 -2.92 1.30
CA VAL A 234 -16.81 -2.59 2.12
C VAL A 234 -17.20 -1.14 1.86
N VAL A 235 -18.46 -0.90 1.55
CA VAL A 235 -19.01 0.45 1.38
C VAL A 235 -20.28 0.58 2.21
N ALA A 236 -20.21 1.37 3.28
CA ALA A 236 -21.36 1.77 4.08
C ALA A 236 -21.99 3.04 3.50
N GLU A 237 -23.31 3.15 3.57
CA GLU A 237 -24.05 4.30 3.06
C GLU A 237 -24.93 4.90 4.15
N ILE A 238 -24.77 6.20 4.39
CA ILE A 238 -25.57 6.96 5.35
C ILE A 238 -26.37 7.97 4.54
N PRO A 239 -27.67 7.72 4.31
CA PRO A 239 -28.48 8.54 3.42
C PRO A 239 -28.69 9.94 3.99
N GLY A 240 -28.53 10.94 3.14
CA GLY A 240 -28.93 12.31 3.45
C GLY A 240 -30.43 12.53 3.26
N THR A 241 -30.87 13.76 3.56
CA THR A 241 -32.28 14.18 3.47
C THR A 241 -32.66 14.78 2.12
N GLN A 242 -31.69 15.17 1.29
CA GLN A 242 -31.99 15.72 -0.03
C GLN A 242 -32.28 14.60 -1.04
N ALA A 243 -33.12 14.90 -2.04
CA ALA A 243 -33.50 13.92 -3.07
C ALA A 243 -32.43 13.67 -4.14
N ALA A 244 -31.44 14.56 -4.25
CA ALA A 244 -30.35 14.40 -5.22
C ALA A 244 -29.33 13.36 -4.73
N ASP A 245 -28.84 12.54 -5.66
CA ASP A 245 -27.91 11.43 -5.40
C ASP A 245 -26.48 11.85 -4.97
N GLU A 246 -26.24 13.16 -4.75
CA GLU A 246 -24.93 13.67 -4.37
C GLU A 246 -24.44 13.09 -3.03
N PHE A 247 -23.16 12.72 -2.99
CA PHE A 247 -22.52 12.17 -1.80
C PHE A 247 -21.11 12.70 -1.55
N VAL A 248 -20.68 12.57 -0.30
CA VAL A 248 -19.27 12.68 0.11
C VAL A 248 -18.73 11.27 0.32
N LEU A 249 -17.53 10.99 -0.21
CA LEU A 249 -16.84 9.72 -0.01
C LEU A 249 -15.74 9.87 1.06
N PHE A 250 -15.92 9.27 2.23
CA PHE A 250 -14.87 9.16 3.25
C PHE A 250 -14.29 7.75 3.21
N HIS A 251 -12.98 7.61 3.04
CA HIS A 251 -12.44 6.29 2.69
C HIS A 251 -11.01 6.09 3.17
N GLY A 252 -10.62 4.84 3.32
CA GLY A 252 -9.27 4.43 3.68
C GLY A 252 -9.06 2.97 3.34
N HIS A 253 -7.84 2.47 3.49
CA HIS A 253 -7.54 1.07 3.19
C HIS A 253 -7.56 0.20 4.45
N LEU A 254 -8.00 -1.04 4.28
CA LEU A 254 -8.20 -2.05 5.30
C LEU A 254 -7.01 -3.00 5.42
N ASP A 255 -6.38 -3.30 4.28
CA ASP A 255 -5.28 -4.24 4.23
C ASP A 255 -4.04 -3.68 4.94
N SER A 256 -3.15 -4.56 5.37
CA SER A 256 -1.97 -4.11 6.08
C SER A 256 -0.75 -4.94 5.80
N TRP A 257 0.39 -4.24 5.84
CA TRP A 257 1.67 -4.88 6.11
C TRP A 257 1.74 -5.27 7.57
N HIS A 258 2.01 -6.55 7.84
CA HIS A 258 2.01 -7.09 9.20
C HIS A 258 0.68 -6.76 9.92
N VAL A 259 0.73 -6.43 11.21
CA VAL A 259 -0.45 -6.05 12.00
C VAL A 259 -1.00 -4.67 11.59
N GLY A 260 -0.15 -3.75 11.14
CA GLY A 260 -0.56 -2.46 10.59
C GLY A 260 -1.50 -1.63 11.48
N ILE A 261 -1.14 -1.43 12.75
CA ILE A 261 -1.95 -0.58 13.63
C ILE A 261 -1.95 0.86 13.15
N GLY A 262 -0.78 1.44 12.87
CA GLY A 262 -0.69 2.80 12.33
C GLY A 262 -1.13 2.90 10.86
N ASP A 263 -0.74 1.92 10.04
CA ASP A 263 -1.06 1.84 8.61
C ASP A 263 -1.80 0.51 8.34
N ASN A 264 -3.14 0.48 8.34
CA ASN A 264 -4.06 1.61 8.55
C ASN A 264 -5.21 1.32 9.54
N ALA A 265 -4.97 0.49 10.57
CA ALA A 265 -6.04 0.18 11.54
C ALA A 265 -6.57 1.44 12.25
N THR A 266 -5.76 2.47 12.50
CA THR A 266 -6.23 3.77 13.04
C THR A 266 -7.15 4.51 12.07
N GLY A 267 -6.90 4.42 10.76
CA GLY A 267 -7.82 4.89 9.74
C GLY A 267 -9.12 4.08 9.72
N ASP A 268 -9.03 2.75 9.80
CA ASP A 268 -10.19 1.85 9.87
C ASP A 268 -11.07 2.14 11.09
N ALA A 269 -10.44 2.39 12.24
CA ALA A 269 -11.09 2.78 13.49
C ALA A 269 -11.82 4.13 13.35
N THR A 270 -11.16 5.10 12.70
CA THR A 270 -11.74 6.43 12.42
C THR A 270 -12.94 6.30 11.48
N LEU A 271 -12.83 5.54 10.40
CA LEU A 271 -13.93 5.27 9.46
C LEU A 271 -15.13 4.64 10.16
N LEU A 272 -14.88 3.68 11.07
CA LEU A 272 -15.94 3.00 11.80
C LEU A 272 -16.69 3.95 12.74
N GLU A 273 -15.96 4.82 13.44
CA GLU A 273 -16.56 5.79 14.35
C GLU A 273 -17.33 6.88 13.63
N ILE A 274 -16.81 7.36 12.49
CA ILE A 274 -17.56 8.26 11.62
C ILE A 274 -18.84 7.58 11.13
N ALA A 275 -18.82 6.26 10.83
CA ALA A 275 -20.03 5.54 10.47
C ALA A 275 -21.08 5.55 11.60
N ARG A 276 -20.65 5.28 12.84
CA ARG A 276 -21.52 5.30 14.02
C ARG A 276 -22.15 6.67 14.26
N VAL A 277 -21.31 7.71 14.33
CA VAL A 277 -21.72 9.07 14.67
C VAL A 277 -22.64 9.65 13.60
N PHE A 278 -22.25 9.55 12.32
CA PHE A 278 -23.06 10.11 11.24
C PHE A 278 -24.35 9.33 11.01
N TRP A 279 -24.37 8.02 11.29
CA TRP A 279 -25.62 7.27 11.28
C TRP A 279 -26.60 7.77 12.35
N HIS A 280 -26.11 8.05 13.56
CA HIS A 280 -26.94 8.58 14.64
C HIS A 280 -27.54 9.95 14.30
N HIS A 281 -26.83 10.78 13.53
CA HIS A 281 -27.23 12.13 13.12
C HIS A 281 -27.65 12.26 11.65
N ARG A 282 -27.98 11.15 10.99
CA ARG A 282 -28.23 11.11 9.53
C ARG A 282 -29.34 12.05 9.06
N GLU A 283 -30.32 12.35 9.92
CA GLU A 283 -31.40 13.32 9.67
C GLU A 283 -30.90 14.76 9.49
N ARG A 284 -29.69 15.08 9.95
CA ARG A 284 -29.06 16.39 9.77
C ARG A 284 -28.22 16.46 8.50
N LEU A 285 -27.94 15.32 7.86
CA LEU A 285 -27.16 15.29 6.63
C LEU A 285 -28.04 15.70 5.46
N ARG A 286 -27.59 16.68 4.69
CA ARG A 286 -28.24 16.99 3.41
C ARG A 286 -27.89 15.95 2.36
N ARG A 287 -26.60 15.64 2.23
CA ARG A 287 -26.05 14.70 1.26
C ARG A 287 -25.78 13.36 1.89
N THR A 288 -25.76 12.32 1.08
CA THR A 288 -25.34 10.99 1.50
C THR A 288 -23.85 11.00 1.87
N LEU A 289 -23.49 10.26 2.91
CA LEU A 289 -22.09 9.95 3.24
C LEU A 289 -21.84 8.49 2.88
N ARG A 290 -20.90 8.24 1.99
CA ARG A 290 -20.38 6.89 1.72
C ARG A 290 -19.07 6.71 2.44
N ILE A 291 -18.96 5.62 3.20
CA ILE A 291 -17.75 5.27 3.94
C ILE A 291 -17.20 3.98 3.36
N ALA A 292 -15.93 3.98 2.95
CA ALA A 292 -15.38 2.84 2.24
C ALA A 292 -14.02 2.37 2.80
N TRP A 293 -13.89 1.05 2.86
CA TRP A 293 -12.70 0.33 3.27
C TRP A 293 -12.17 -0.47 2.09
N TRP A 294 -10.98 -0.08 1.61
CA TRP A 294 -10.36 -0.68 0.43
C TRP A 294 -9.41 -1.81 0.82
N SER A 295 -9.58 -3.00 0.25
CA SER A 295 -8.48 -3.96 0.20
C SER A 295 -7.57 -3.69 -1.01
N GLY A 296 -6.36 -4.22 -0.97
CA GLY A 296 -5.40 -4.21 -2.07
C GLY A 296 -4.61 -2.92 -2.20
N HIS A 297 -4.60 -2.05 -1.21
CA HIS A 297 -3.74 -0.87 -1.16
C HIS A 297 -2.27 -1.28 -1.14
N SER A 298 -1.88 -2.05 -0.12
CA SER A 298 -0.51 -2.42 0.17
C SER A 298 0.02 -3.48 -0.79
N HIS A 299 -0.83 -4.43 -1.18
CA HIS A 299 -0.41 -5.61 -1.94
C HIS A 299 -0.82 -5.58 -3.42
N GLY A 300 -1.75 -4.70 -3.79
CA GLY A 300 -2.30 -4.57 -5.14
C GLY A 300 -2.08 -3.19 -5.76
N ARG A 301 -1.31 -2.32 -5.10
CA ARG A 301 -1.13 -0.91 -5.47
C ARG A 301 -2.46 -0.20 -5.68
N TYR A 302 -3.26 -0.10 -4.62
CA TYR A 302 -4.57 0.56 -4.61
C TYR A 302 -5.66 -0.20 -5.40
N ALA A 303 -5.54 -1.53 -5.50
CA ALA A 303 -6.41 -2.33 -6.37
C ALA A 303 -7.91 -2.18 -6.08
N GLY A 304 -8.33 -2.22 -4.81
CA GLY A 304 -9.75 -2.11 -4.45
C GLY A 304 -10.34 -0.74 -4.75
N SER A 305 -9.61 0.34 -4.43
CA SER A 305 -10.08 1.71 -4.70
C SER A 305 -10.06 2.05 -6.20
N THR A 306 -9.05 1.58 -6.95
CA THR A 306 -9.03 1.70 -8.41
C THR A 306 -10.19 0.94 -9.05
N TRP A 307 -10.43 -0.31 -8.63
CA TRP A 307 -11.58 -1.07 -9.11
C TRP A 307 -12.91 -0.37 -8.84
N TYR A 308 -13.08 0.20 -7.63
CA TYR A 308 -14.29 0.93 -7.27
C TYR A 308 -14.46 2.18 -8.13
N ALA A 309 -13.38 2.93 -8.35
CA ALA A 309 -13.39 4.11 -9.22
C ALA A 309 -13.82 3.76 -10.65
N ASP A 310 -13.27 2.69 -11.22
CA ASP A 310 -13.61 2.26 -12.58
C ASP A 310 -15.05 1.72 -12.68
N THR A 311 -15.45 0.88 -11.73
CA THR A 311 -16.76 0.21 -11.73
C THR A 311 -17.91 1.21 -11.53
N PHE A 312 -17.70 2.20 -10.66
CA PHE A 312 -18.73 3.18 -10.29
C PHE A 312 -18.47 4.57 -10.90
N ALA A 313 -17.65 4.66 -11.94
CA ALA A 313 -17.28 5.93 -12.58
C ALA A 313 -18.49 6.78 -12.98
N GLN A 314 -19.55 6.15 -13.50
CA GLN A 314 -20.77 6.84 -13.95
C GLN A 314 -21.57 7.46 -12.80
N ASP A 315 -21.41 6.96 -11.58
CA ASP A 315 -22.02 7.51 -10.38
C ASP A 315 -21.07 8.52 -9.70
N LEU A 316 -19.79 8.17 -9.58
CA LEU A 316 -18.77 9.04 -8.97
C LEU A 316 -18.64 10.39 -9.70
N MET A 317 -18.58 10.38 -11.03
CA MET A 317 -18.33 11.59 -11.82
C MET A 317 -19.38 12.70 -11.62
N PRO A 318 -20.70 12.43 -11.68
CA PRO A 318 -21.71 13.45 -11.42
C PRO A 318 -22.03 13.67 -9.94
N ASN A 319 -21.91 12.64 -9.09
CA ASN A 319 -22.53 12.66 -7.75
C ASN A 319 -21.52 12.77 -6.59
N CYS A 320 -20.25 12.41 -6.77
CA CYS A 320 -19.24 12.54 -5.71
C CYS A 320 -18.74 13.98 -5.59
N ILE A 321 -19.30 14.75 -4.67
CA ILE A 321 -18.98 16.18 -4.54
C ILE A 321 -17.63 16.44 -3.87
N ALA A 322 -17.15 15.48 -3.07
CA ALA A 322 -15.87 15.50 -2.39
C ALA A 322 -15.49 14.08 -1.96
N HIS A 323 -14.19 13.81 -1.93
CA HIS A 323 -13.67 12.61 -1.29
C HIS A 323 -12.56 12.99 -0.30
N VAL A 324 -12.51 12.29 0.83
CA VAL A 324 -11.53 12.50 1.90
C VAL A 324 -10.92 11.15 2.23
N ASN A 325 -9.59 11.06 2.09
CA ASN A 325 -8.83 9.86 2.41
C ASN A 325 -8.39 9.89 3.88
N CYS A 326 -8.62 8.81 4.62
CA CYS A 326 -8.21 8.57 5.99
C CYS A 326 -7.19 7.43 6.00
N ASP A 327 -5.93 7.82 5.84
CA ASP A 327 -4.79 6.91 5.87
C ASP A 327 -3.81 7.43 6.92
N SER A 328 -3.56 6.60 7.93
CA SER A 328 -2.66 6.83 9.05
C SER A 328 -2.94 8.14 9.82
N PRO A 329 -4.17 8.37 10.34
CA PRO A 329 -4.56 9.63 10.99
C PRO A 329 -3.84 9.95 12.31
N GLY A 330 -3.16 8.98 12.93
CA GLY A 330 -2.41 9.14 14.19
C GLY A 330 -2.84 8.17 15.28
#